data_AF-A0A0K9GU75-F1
#
_entry.id   AF-A0A0K9GU75-F1
#
_cell.length_a   1.000
_cell.length_b   1.000
_cell.length_c   1.000
_cell.angle_alpha   90.00
_cell.angle_beta   90.00
_cell.angle_gamma   90.00
#
_symmetry.space_group_name_H-M   'P 1'
#
loop_
_entity.id
_entity.type
_entity.pdbx_description
1 polymer ?
#
loop_
_entity_poly.entity_id
_entity_poly.type
_entity_poly.pdbx_seq_one_letter_code
_entity_poly.pdbx_strand_id
1 'polypeptide(L)'
;MEYNEKEYEILIEKAIEFTPIWLKQDIESIIQKKDETTRISYVISELYKKYTFNATHILAAMGQNTEWSVVSRERLNFIDNNIDLIQVILKRCE
;
A
#
# COMPACT_ATOMS: atom_id res chain seq x y z
N MET A 1 -7.02 28.82 -14.35
CA MET A 1 -7.16 27.90 -13.19
C MET A 1 -7.49 26.48 -13.65
N GLU A 2 -8.39 26.29 -14.61
CA GLU A 2 -8.78 24.99 -15.20
C GLU A 2 -7.63 24.12 -15.77
N TYR A 3 -6.56 24.74 -16.26
CA TYR A 3 -5.39 24.02 -16.80
C TYR A 3 -4.63 23.23 -15.71
N ASN A 4 -4.58 23.79 -14.50
CA ASN A 4 -3.84 23.20 -13.38
C ASN A 4 -4.59 21.99 -12.78
N GLU A 5 -5.93 22.03 -12.81
CA GLU A 5 -6.78 20.90 -12.39
C GLU A 5 -6.66 19.72 -13.37
N LYS A 6 -6.68 19.99 -14.68
CA LYS A 6 -6.49 18.93 -15.69
C LYS A 6 -5.11 18.30 -15.61
N GLU A 7 -4.07 19.10 -15.39
CA GLU A 7 -2.71 18.59 -15.22
C GLU A 7 -2.58 17.76 -13.94
N TYR A 8 -3.19 18.21 -12.84
CA TYR A 8 -3.26 17.47 -11.58
C TYR A 8 -3.93 16.10 -11.75
N GLU A 9 -5.09 16.04 -12.41
CA GLU A 9 -5.79 14.79 -12.67
C GLU A 9 -4.96 13.82 -13.53
N ILE A 10 -4.29 14.33 -14.58
CA ILE A 10 -3.39 13.51 -15.42
C ILE A 10 -2.23 12.93 -14.59
N LEU A 11 -1.67 13.72 -13.68
CA LEU A 11 -0.58 13.26 -12.81
C LEU A 11 -1.07 12.18 -11.83
N ILE A 12 -2.28 12.34 -11.29
CA ILE A 12 -2.90 11.32 -10.43
C ILE A 12 -3.15 10.02 -11.20
N GLU A 13 -3.72 10.10 -12.41
CA GLU A 13 -3.96 8.91 -13.24
C GLU A 13 -2.68 8.14 -13.49
N LYS A 14 -1.61 8.86 -13.87
CA LYS A 14 -0.29 8.25 -14.05
C LYS A 14 0.24 7.64 -12.76
N ALA A 15 0.13 8.33 -11.63
CA ALA A 15 0.60 7.81 -10.35
C ALA A 15 -0.10 6.48 -9.99
N ILE A 16 -1.41 6.38 -10.25
CA ILE A 16 -2.17 5.14 -10.04
C ILE A 16 -1.79 4.08 -11.07
N GLU A 17 -1.65 4.44 -12.34
CA GLU A 17 -1.23 3.52 -13.41
C GLU A 17 0.08 2.83 -13.06
N PHE A 18 1.11 3.61 -12.71
CA PHE A 18 2.46 3.14 -12.38
C PHE A 18 2.61 2.61 -10.95
N THR A 19 1.54 2.61 -10.14
CA THR A 19 1.58 2.03 -8.80
C THR A 19 1.91 0.52 -8.88
N PRO A 20 2.83 0.02 -8.05
CA PRO A 20 3.17 -1.40 -8.01
C PRO A 20 1.95 -2.30 -7.80
N ILE A 21 1.88 -3.40 -8.55
CA ILE A 21 0.76 -4.35 -8.50
C ILE A 21 0.52 -4.89 -7.09
N TRP A 22 1.59 -5.20 -6.35
CA TRP A 22 1.49 -5.72 -4.99
C TRP A 22 0.75 -4.76 -4.05
N LEU A 23 0.92 -3.44 -4.23
CA LEU A 23 0.29 -2.45 -3.37
C LEU A 23 -1.20 -2.36 -3.66
N LYS A 24 -1.59 -2.40 -4.94
CA LYS A 24 -3.01 -2.41 -5.36
C LYS A 24 -3.74 -3.62 -4.78
N GLN A 25 -3.17 -4.81 -4.97
CA GLN A 25 -3.76 -6.06 -4.47
C GLN A 25 -3.88 -6.09 -2.95
N ASP A 26 -2.90 -5.55 -2.25
CA ASP A 26 -2.92 -5.50 -0.79
C ASP A 26 -3.98 -4.54 -0.26
N ILE A 27 -4.09 -3.36 -0.85
CA ILE A 27 -5.13 -2.38 -0.52
C ILE A 27 -6.51 -2.98 -0.79
N GLU A 28 -6.73 -3.57 -1.96
CA GLU A 28 -8.00 -4.25 -2.30
C GLU A 28 -8.35 -5.34 -1.27
N SER A 29 -7.38 -6.18 -0.90
CA SER A 29 -7.59 -7.23 0.10
C SER A 29 -7.91 -6.68 1.49
N ILE A 30 -7.38 -5.51 1.86
CA ILE A 30 -7.66 -4.84 3.13
C ILE A 30 -9.07 -4.25 3.13
N ILE A 31 -9.46 -3.58 2.04
CA ILE A 31 -10.79 -2.96 1.92
C ILE A 31 -11.88 -4.04 1.90
N GLN A 32 -11.69 -5.14 1.17
CA GLN A 32 -12.66 -6.23 1.09
C GLN A 32 -12.96 -6.91 2.44
N LYS A 33 -12.09 -6.77 3.44
CA LYS A 33 -12.27 -7.37 4.77
C LYS A 33 -13.17 -6.54 5.69
N LYS A 34 -13.63 -5.35 5.27
CA LYS A 34 -14.35 -4.41 6.15
C LYS A 34 -15.62 -3.88 5.49
N ASP A 35 -16.71 -3.84 6.25
CA ASP A 35 -18.03 -3.40 5.78
C ASP A 35 -18.27 -1.87 5.86
N GLU A 36 -17.30 -1.08 6.34
CA GLU A 36 -17.45 0.37 6.55
C GLU A 36 -16.32 1.20 5.91
N THR A 37 -16.56 2.51 5.74
CA THR A 37 -15.61 3.52 5.25
C THR A 37 -14.22 3.31 5.86
N THR A 38 -13.28 2.93 5.00
CA THR A 38 -11.96 2.48 5.43
C THR A 38 -11.03 3.68 5.52
N ARG A 39 -10.81 4.16 6.75
CA ARG A 39 -9.85 5.24 7.01
C ARG A 39 -8.45 4.86 6.56
N ILE A 40 -7.72 5.81 5.98
CA ILE A 40 -6.33 5.62 5.54
C ILE A 40 -5.41 5.09 6.64
N SER A 41 -5.57 5.57 7.88
CA SER A 41 -4.74 5.13 9.02
C SER A 41 -4.90 3.62 9.29
N TYR A 42 -6.07 3.06 9.05
CA TYR A 42 -6.31 1.63 9.15
C TYR A 42 -5.56 0.88 8.04
N VAL A 43 -5.68 1.32 6.79
CA VAL A 43 -4.99 0.69 5.64
C VAL A 43 -3.47 0.71 5.83
N ILE A 44 -2.91 1.86 6.23
CA ILE A 44 -1.49 1.97 6.56
C ILE A 44 -1.13 0.97 7.65
N SER A 45 -1.91 0.89 8.74
CA SER A 45 -1.62 -0.04 9.83
C SER A 45 -1.64 -1.52 9.39
N GLU A 46 -2.56 -1.89 8.49
CA GLU A 46 -2.66 -3.27 7.98
C GLU A 46 -1.52 -3.60 7.01
N LEU A 47 -1.14 -2.66 6.13
CA LEU A 47 0.05 -2.79 5.28
C LEU A 47 1.31 -2.97 6.15
N TYR A 48 1.45 -2.16 7.19
CA TYR A 48 2.54 -2.28 8.14
C TYR A 48 2.55 -3.61 8.87
N LYS A 49 1.40 -4.11 9.36
CA LYS A 49 1.31 -5.43 10.00
C LYS A 49 1.71 -6.56 9.05
N LYS A 50 1.39 -6.43 7.76
CA LYS A 50 1.73 -7.42 6.73
C LYS A 50 3.23 -7.53 6.49
N TYR A 51 3.94 -6.39 6.46
CA TYR A 51 5.36 -6.36 6.11
C TYR A 51 6.30 -6.24 7.32
N THR A 52 5.79 -5.86 8.49
CA THR A 52 6.58 -5.87 9.72
C THR A 52 6.80 -7.31 10.18
N PHE A 53 8.04 -7.61 10.56
CA PHE A 53 8.42 -8.90 11.10
C PHE A 53 7.56 -9.23 12.34
N ASN A 54 6.96 -10.42 12.37
CA ASN A 54 6.02 -10.86 13.41
C ASN A 54 6.27 -12.35 13.72
N ALA A 55 5.56 -12.91 14.69
CA ALA A 55 5.78 -14.30 15.12
C ALA A 55 5.64 -15.33 13.98
N THR A 56 4.76 -15.08 13.01
CA THR A 56 4.62 -15.90 11.80
C THR A 56 5.90 -15.87 10.94
N HIS A 57 6.60 -14.73 10.90
CA HIS A 57 7.88 -14.57 10.21
C HIS A 57 9.04 -15.26 10.92
N ILE A 58 9.01 -15.35 12.27
CA ILE A 58 9.99 -16.16 13.03
C ILE A 58 9.88 -17.63 12.65
N LEU A 59 8.65 -18.16 12.60
CA LEU A 59 8.38 -19.55 12.24
C LEU A 59 8.74 -19.85 10.77
N ALA A 60 8.52 -18.89 9.86
CA ALA A 60 8.92 -19.02 8.45
C ALA A 60 10.44 -18.87 8.23
N ALA A 61 11.12 -18.02 9.00
CA ALA A 61 12.56 -17.79 8.90
C ALA A 61 13.41 -18.98 9.39
N MET A 62 12.83 -19.91 10.16
CA MET A 62 13.45 -21.20 10.46
C MET A 62 13.77 -22.01 9.18
N GLY A 63 13.19 -21.64 8.03
CA GLY A 63 13.48 -22.18 6.69
C GLY A 63 14.36 -21.31 5.78
N GLN A 64 15.17 -20.37 6.31
CA GLN A 64 16.06 -19.46 5.54
C GLN A 64 15.38 -18.51 4.54
N ASN A 65 14.39 -17.74 4.98
CA ASN A 65 13.70 -16.77 4.11
C ASN A 65 14.31 -15.35 4.20
N THR A 66 15.60 -15.22 3.86
CA THR A 66 16.31 -13.92 3.84
C THR A 66 15.74 -12.96 2.79
N GLU A 67 15.25 -13.48 1.67
CA GLU A 67 14.62 -12.71 0.60
C GLU A 67 13.40 -11.94 1.10
N TRP A 68 12.54 -12.57 1.91
CA TRP A 68 11.36 -11.90 2.47
C TRP A 68 11.72 -10.71 3.34
N SER A 69 12.82 -10.78 4.10
CA SER A 69 13.27 -9.67 4.94
C SER A 69 13.69 -8.44 4.11
N VAL A 70 14.31 -8.68 2.95
CA VAL A 70 14.70 -7.62 2.01
C VAL A 70 13.44 -7.01 1.37
N VAL A 71 12.57 -7.86 0.81
CA VAL A 71 11.33 -7.42 0.14
C VAL A 71 10.42 -6.65 1.09
N SER A 72 10.27 -7.12 2.34
CA SER A 72 9.45 -6.44 3.34
C SER A 72 9.99 -5.06 3.69
N ARG A 73 11.32 -4.92 3.81
CA ARG A 73 11.95 -3.62 4.05
C ARG A 73 11.73 -2.67 2.87
N GLU A 74 11.89 -3.14 1.65
CA GLU A 74 11.62 -2.35 0.44
C GLU A 74 10.17 -1.87 0.38
N ARG A 75 9.22 -2.76 0.68
CA ARG A 75 7.79 -2.42 0.66
C ARG A 75 7.39 -1.46 1.78
N LEU A 76 7.92 -1.62 3.00
CA LEU A 76 7.72 -0.67 4.09
C LEU A 76 8.26 0.72 3.72
N ASN A 77 9.49 0.79 3.20
CA ASN A 77 10.07 2.04 2.71
C ASN A 77 9.20 2.66 1.60
N PHE A 78 8.68 1.84 0.67
CA PHE A 78 7.80 2.36 -0.37
C PHE A 78 6.50 2.93 0.22
N ILE A 79 5.87 2.23 1.17
CA ILE A 79 4.65 2.69 1.86
C ILE A 79 4.89 4.04 2.52
N ASP A 80 6.00 4.19 3.26
CA ASP A 80 6.32 5.42 3.99
C ASP A 80 6.51 6.63 3.09
N ASN A 81 7.19 6.42 1.97
CA ASN A 81 7.45 7.49 1.01
C ASN A 81 6.22 7.84 0.15
N ASN A 82 5.16 7.02 0.18
CA ASN A 82 4.02 7.12 -0.75
C ASN A 82 2.66 7.07 -0.03
N ILE A 83 2.56 7.59 1.19
CA ILE A 83 1.29 7.67 1.94
C ILE A 83 0.21 8.44 1.16
N ASP A 84 0.57 9.54 0.49
CA ASP A 84 -0.38 10.34 -0.30
C ASP A 84 -0.91 9.56 -1.50
N LEU A 85 -0.06 8.75 -2.15
CA LEU A 85 -0.48 7.87 -3.23
C LEU A 85 -1.48 6.82 -2.71
N ILE A 86 -1.22 6.23 -1.54
CA ILE A 86 -2.16 5.30 -0.88
C ILE A 86 -3.49 6.01 -0.61
N GLN A 87 -3.47 7.26 -0.15
CA GLN A 87 -4.69 8.05 0.06
C GLN A 87 -5.50 8.23 -1.23
N VAL A 88 -4.80 8.57 -2.31
CA VAL A 88 -5.40 8.79 -3.63
C VAL A 88 -6.02 7.50 -4.16
N ILE A 89 -5.33 6.36 -4.03
CA ILE A 89 -5.87 5.05 -4.42
C ILE A 89 -7.14 4.74 -3.61
N LEU A 90 -7.12 4.93 -2.29
CA LEU A 90 -8.28 4.66 -1.43
C LEU A 90 -9.50 5.48 -1.83
N LYS A 91 -9.34 6.78 -2.07
CA LYS A 91 -10.43 7.66 -2.53
C LYS A 91 -11.03 7.24 -3.88
N ARG A 92 -10.29 6.49 -4.68
CA ARG A 92 -10.73 6.00 -6.00
C ARG A 92 -11.38 4.62 -5.95
N CYS A 93 -11.21 3.91 -4.83
CA CYS A 93 -11.85 2.62 -4.56
C CYS A 93 -13.17 2.77 -3.78
N GLU A 94 -13.43 3.94 -3.19
CA GLU A 94 -14.75 4.35 -2.66
C GLU A 94 -15.70 4.78 -3.79
#